data_AF-A0A2E4DF76-F1
#
_entry.id   AF-A0A2E4DF76-F1
#
_cell.length_a   1.000
_cell.length_b   1.000
_cell.length_c   1.000
_cell.angle_alpha   90.00
_cell.angle_beta   90.00
_cell.angle_gamma   90.00
#
_symmetry.space_group_name_H-M   'P 1'
#
loop_
_entity.id
_entity.type
_entity.pdbx_description
1 polymer ?
#
loop_
_entity_poly.entity_id
_entity_poly.type
_entity_poly.pdbx_seq_one_letter_code
_entity_poly.pdbx_strand_id
1 'polypeptide(L)'
;MQELKNLIENENYSAALDFLNQSDSMALPIKYYNLGFIHFKQNDLPSALYYLEKAKFSGLFSEEVDSALYQVKTELGLRVLENDYSWIDQLYLSSNTLNLDIFIVLMGFLLFGILLGAYKKLFKTAALCLTMFTALGIFTYQLSEMKTYIAFEDTIIHQGPSQIFEANQVIPKGLKFVIGKSFKDWSYIKYPSVLSGWVKDIKAKKL
;
A
#
# COMPACT_ATOMS: atom_id res chain seq x y z
N MET A 1 -12.36 -17.12 18.34
CA MET A 1 -11.93 -17.77 17.07
C MET A 1 -12.90 -18.84 16.61
N GLN A 2 -13.30 -19.80 17.46
CA GLN A 2 -14.28 -20.83 17.06
C GLN A 2 -15.63 -20.23 16.62
N GLU A 3 -16.11 -19.21 17.33
CA GLU A 3 -17.36 -18.51 16.99
C GLU A 3 -17.31 -17.85 15.61
N LEU A 4 -16.24 -17.08 15.33
CA LEU A 4 -16.02 -16.48 14.01
C LEU A 4 -15.99 -17.54 12.90
N LYS A 5 -15.30 -18.66 13.14
CA LYS A 5 -15.24 -19.78 12.19
C LYS A 5 -16.64 -20.32 11.90
N ASN A 6 -17.44 -20.57 12.93
CA ASN A 6 -18.81 -21.04 12.79
C ASN A 6 -19.68 -20.02 12.02
N LEU A 7 -19.54 -18.72 12.28
CA LEU A 7 -20.29 -17.68 11.56
C LEU A 7 -19.95 -17.66 10.06
N ILE A 8 -18.66 -17.81 9.73
CA ILE A 8 -18.18 -17.88 8.36
C ILE A 8 -18.64 -19.15 7.65
N GLU A 9 -18.56 -20.31 8.32
CA GLU A 9 -18.99 -21.61 7.77
C GLU A 9 -20.50 -21.65 7.52
N ASN A 10 -21.28 -20.94 8.33
CA ASN A 10 -22.73 -20.78 8.15
C ASN A 10 -23.11 -19.61 7.23
N GLU A 11 -22.15 -19.00 6.54
CA GLU A 11 -22.34 -17.85 5.63
C GLU A 11 -23.00 -16.62 6.28
N ASN A 12 -22.99 -16.52 7.61
CA ASN A 12 -23.54 -15.39 8.35
C ASN A 12 -22.52 -14.25 8.43
N TYR A 13 -22.24 -13.65 7.28
CA TYR A 13 -21.19 -12.65 7.12
C TYR A 13 -21.48 -11.35 7.88
N SER A 14 -22.74 -10.93 8.01
CA SER A 14 -23.08 -9.73 8.80
C SER A 14 -22.72 -9.91 10.27
N ALA A 15 -23.11 -11.03 10.88
CA ALA A 15 -22.74 -11.32 12.26
C ALA A 15 -21.23 -11.52 12.42
N ALA A 16 -20.55 -12.10 11.42
CA ALA A 16 -19.10 -12.24 11.43
C ALA A 16 -18.39 -10.87 11.42
N LEU A 17 -18.89 -9.90 10.64
CA LEU A 17 -18.37 -8.53 10.63
C LEU A 17 -18.61 -7.83 11.97
N ASP A 18 -19.81 -7.96 12.54
CA ASP A 18 -20.13 -7.40 13.86
C ASP A 18 -19.25 -7.98 14.96
N PHE A 19 -19.05 -9.31 14.95
CA PHE A 19 -18.15 -9.99 15.86
C PHE A 19 -16.71 -9.45 15.74
N LEU A 20 -16.20 -9.28 14.52
CA LEU A 20 -14.87 -8.71 14.30
C LEU A 20 -14.78 -7.28 14.79
N ASN A 21 -15.81 -6.46 14.57
CA ASN A 21 -15.84 -5.06 14.98
C ASN A 21 -15.82 -4.91 16.50
N GLN A 22 -16.52 -5.78 17.23
CA GLN A 22 -16.60 -5.79 18.69
C GLN A 22 -15.40 -6.47 19.38
N SER A 23 -14.60 -7.25 18.64
CA SER A 23 -13.43 -7.91 19.19
C SER A 23 -12.25 -6.95 19.31
N ASP A 24 -12.06 -6.40 20.51
CA ASP A 24 -10.90 -5.56 20.86
C ASP A 24 -9.64 -6.37 21.18
N SER A 25 -9.80 -7.66 21.51
CA SER A 25 -8.70 -8.55 21.89
C SER A 25 -7.97 -9.18 20.70
N MET A 26 -8.50 -9.06 19.48
CA MET A 26 -7.88 -9.62 18.28
C MET A 26 -6.76 -8.72 17.77
N ALA A 27 -5.60 -9.33 17.49
CA ALA A 27 -4.49 -8.61 16.86
C ALA A 27 -4.95 -7.98 15.53
N LEU A 28 -4.68 -6.69 15.37
CA LEU A 28 -5.15 -5.89 14.23
C LEU A 28 -4.85 -6.51 12.84
N PRO A 29 -3.66 -7.08 12.57
CA PRO A 29 -3.37 -7.69 11.28
C PRO A 29 -4.26 -8.91 10.99
N ILE A 30 -4.57 -9.70 12.02
CA ILE A 30 -5.46 -10.87 11.93
C ILE A 30 -6.91 -10.42 11.70
N LYS A 31 -7.34 -9.35 12.39
CA LYS A 31 -8.66 -8.75 12.17
C LYS A 31 -8.83 -8.30 10.72
N TYR A 32 -7.83 -7.59 10.17
CA TYR A 32 -7.86 -7.18 8.77
C TYR A 32 -7.88 -8.34 7.78
N TYR A 33 -7.11 -9.40 8.03
CA TYR A 33 -7.15 -10.59 7.17
C TYR A 33 -8.55 -11.22 7.13
N ASN A 34 -9.20 -11.38 8.29
CA ASN A 34 -10.55 -11.93 8.36
C ASN A 34 -11.59 -11.02 7.70
N LEU A 35 -11.48 -9.70 7.87
CA LEU A 35 -12.32 -8.74 7.15
C LEU A 35 -12.17 -8.91 5.63
N GLY A 36 -10.93 -8.99 5.15
CA GLY A 36 -10.63 -9.23 3.74
C GLY A 36 -11.24 -10.52 3.22
N PHE A 37 -11.12 -11.61 3.98
CA PHE A 37 -11.71 -12.90 3.65
C PHE A 37 -13.25 -12.85 3.58
N ILE A 38 -13.91 -12.18 4.53
CA ILE A 38 -15.38 -12.06 4.52
C ILE A 38 -15.85 -11.23 3.31
N HIS A 39 -15.21 -10.09 3.04
CA HIS A 39 -15.55 -9.27 1.86
C HIS A 39 -15.32 -10.04 0.55
N PHE A 40 -14.28 -10.87 0.50
CA PHE A 40 -14.05 -11.75 -0.64
C PHE A 40 -15.21 -12.73 -0.84
N LYS A 41 -15.68 -13.38 0.23
CA LYS A 41 -16.85 -14.27 0.19
C LYS A 41 -18.14 -13.56 -0.21
N GLN A 42 -18.28 -12.29 0.11
CA GLN A 42 -19.39 -11.44 -0.31
C GLN A 42 -19.25 -10.90 -1.76
N ASN A 43 -18.19 -11.28 -2.49
CA ASN A 43 -17.86 -10.77 -3.81
C ASN A 43 -17.59 -9.24 -3.86
N ASP A 44 -17.30 -8.63 -2.71
CA ASP A 44 -16.84 -7.24 -2.59
C ASP A 44 -15.31 -7.20 -2.71
N LEU A 45 -14.84 -7.45 -3.94
CA LEU A 45 -13.41 -7.58 -4.24
C LEU A 45 -12.57 -6.33 -3.89
N PRO A 46 -13.03 -5.08 -4.12
CA PRO A 46 -12.27 -3.89 -3.69
C PRO A 46 -12.08 -3.81 -2.18
N SER A 47 -13.12 -4.10 -1.39
CA SER A 47 -12.99 -4.15 0.08
C SER A 47 -12.10 -5.31 0.52
N ALA A 48 -12.23 -6.48 -0.13
CA ALA A 48 -11.39 -7.63 0.15
C ALA A 48 -9.91 -7.29 -0.03
N LEU A 49 -9.56 -6.71 -1.18
CA LEU A 49 -8.21 -6.27 -1.49
C LEU A 49 -7.71 -5.24 -0.48
N TYR A 50 -8.54 -4.25 -0.16
CA TYR A 50 -8.22 -3.20 0.81
C TYR A 50 -7.82 -3.77 2.17
N TYR A 51 -8.62 -4.69 2.71
CA TYR A 51 -8.35 -5.26 4.03
C TYR A 51 -7.19 -6.26 4.01
N LEU A 52 -7.01 -7.03 2.94
CA LEU A 52 -5.84 -7.90 2.79
C LEU A 52 -4.53 -7.11 2.70
N GLU A 53 -4.51 -6.02 1.91
CA GLU A 53 -3.35 -5.13 1.83
C GLU A 53 -3.09 -4.46 3.21
N LYS A 54 -4.14 -4.12 3.96
CA LYS A 54 -4.01 -3.62 5.34
C LYS A 54 -3.46 -4.66 6.32
N ALA A 55 -3.85 -5.93 6.17
CA ALA A 55 -3.31 -7.02 6.99
C ALA A 55 -1.79 -7.13 6.78
N LYS A 56 -1.36 -7.15 5.51
CA LYS A 56 0.05 -7.15 5.13
C LYS A 56 0.80 -5.92 5.63
N PHE A 57 0.22 -4.73 5.43
CA PHE A 57 0.77 -3.46 5.94
C PHE A 57 0.95 -3.47 7.46
N SER A 58 0.04 -4.12 8.19
CA SER A 58 0.09 -4.21 9.65
C SER A 58 1.05 -5.29 10.16
N GLY A 59 1.79 -5.96 9.27
CA GLY A 59 2.84 -6.92 9.63
C GLY A 59 2.47 -8.40 9.47
N LEU A 60 1.29 -8.72 8.92
CA LEU A 60 0.94 -10.12 8.63
C LEU A 60 1.52 -10.54 7.27
N PHE A 61 2.78 -10.97 7.29
CA PHE A 61 3.48 -11.54 6.14
C PHE A 61 3.37 -13.06 6.19
N SER A 62 2.40 -13.62 5.46
CA SER A 62 2.21 -15.07 5.37
C SER A 62 1.82 -15.48 3.95
N GLU A 63 2.09 -16.74 3.59
CA GLU A 63 1.73 -17.30 2.28
C GLU A 63 0.22 -17.23 2.04
N GLU A 64 -0.59 -17.34 3.10
CA GLU A 64 -2.04 -17.22 3.03
C GLU A 64 -2.48 -15.81 2.62
N VAL A 65 -1.86 -14.76 3.18
CA VAL A 65 -2.15 -13.36 2.79
C VAL A 65 -1.75 -13.12 1.34
N ASP A 66 -0.57 -13.60 0.94
CA ASP A 66 -0.08 -13.41 -0.43
C ASP A 66 -0.92 -14.17 -1.46
N SER A 67 -1.34 -15.39 -1.14
CA SER A 67 -2.25 -16.19 -1.97
C SER A 67 -3.63 -15.54 -2.09
N ALA A 68 -4.19 -15.04 -0.99
CA ALA A 68 -5.47 -14.32 -1.01
C ALA A 68 -5.38 -13.03 -1.83
N LEU A 69 -4.33 -12.24 -1.66
CA LEU A 69 -4.07 -11.05 -2.48
C LEU A 69 -3.93 -11.41 -3.95
N TYR A 70 -3.18 -12.47 -4.27
CA TYR A 70 -3.00 -12.95 -5.63
C TYR A 70 -4.35 -13.31 -6.27
N GLN A 71 -5.20 -14.05 -5.56
CA GLN A 71 -6.53 -14.44 -6.03
C GLN A 71 -7.40 -13.21 -6.30
N VAL A 72 -7.55 -12.30 -5.32
CA VAL A 72 -8.38 -11.10 -5.46
C VAL A 72 -7.91 -10.20 -6.60
N LYS A 73 -6.59 -9.99 -6.74
CA LYS A 73 -6.03 -9.19 -7.84
C LYS A 73 -6.24 -9.84 -9.22
N THR A 74 -6.24 -11.17 -9.27
CA THR A 74 -6.49 -11.91 -10.52
C THR A 74 -7.95 -11.79 -10.92
N GLU A 75 -8.89 -11.94 -9.98
CA GLU A 75 -10.34 -11.78 -10.24
C GLU A 75 -10.70 -10.34 -10.64
N LEU A 76 -9.99 -9.34 -10.10
CA LEU A 76 -10.12 -7.95 -10.52
C LEU A 76 -9.40 -7.62 -11.85
N GLY A 77 -8.65 -8.56 -12.43
CA GLY A 77 -7.88 -8.32 -13.67
C GLY A 77 -6.67 -7.39 -13.51
N LEU A 78 -6.27 -7.05 -12.27
CA LEU A 78 -5.22 -6.05 -12.00
C LEU A 78 -3.82 -6.55 -12.35
N ARG A 79 -3.61 -7.89 -12.38
CA ARG A 79 -2.30 -8.49 -12.64
C ARG A 79 -1.70 -8.08 -13.99
N VAL A 80 -2.54 -7.93 -15.01
CA VAL A 80 -2.09 -7.49 -16.34
C VAL A 80 -1.55 -6.06 -16.27
N LEU A 81 -2.22 -5.18 -15.54
CA LEU A 81 -1.81 -3.79 -15.35
C LEU A 81 -0.57 -3.66 -14.46
N GLU A 82 -0.52 -4.40 -13.36
CA GLU A 82 0.62 -4.37 -12.42
C GLU A 82 1.92 -4.90 -13.04
N ASN A 83 1.83 -5.75 -14.08
CA ASN A 83 3.01 -6.25 -14.80
C ASN A 83 3.69 -5.15 -15.64
N ASP A 84 2.95 -4.11 -16.06
CA ASP A 84 3.50 -2.99 -16.84
C ASP A 84 4.19 -1.94 -15.95
N TYR A 85 4.15 -2.12 -14.62
CA TYR A 85 4.74 -1.18 -13.68
C TYR A 85 6.26 -1.25 -13.70
N SER A 86 6.89 -0.08 -13.75
CA SER A 86 8.34 0.01 -13.56
C SER A 86 8.74 -0.43 -12.16
N TRP A 87 10.00 -0.80 -11.97
CA TRP A 87 10.52 -1.14 -10.63
C TRP A 87 10.39 0.02 -9.64
N ILE A 88 10.40 1.27 -10.13
CA ILE A 88 10.20 2.48 -9.32
C ILE A 88 8.73 2.57 -8.87
N ASP A 89 7.78 2.30 -9.77
CA ASP A 89 6.35 2.24 -9.41
C ASP A 89 6.12 1.17 -8.34
N GLN A 90 6.69 -0.02 -8.52
CA GLN A 90 6.59 -1.12 -7.56
C GLN A 90 7.18 -0.73 -6.20
N LEU A 91 8.33 -0.04 -6.17
CA LEU A 91 8.96 0.44 -4.95
C LEU A 91 8.06 1.44 -4.20
N TYR A 92 7.51 2.44 -4.88
CA TYR A 92 6.63 3.44 -4.25
C TYR A 92 5.28 2.86 -3.83
N LEU A 93 4.71 1.92 -4.59
CA LEU A 93 3.45 1.26 -4.21
C LEU A 93 3.64 0.25 -3.07
N SER A 94 4.86 -0.26 -2.90
CA SER A 94 5.21 -1.22 -1.83
C SER A 94 5.84 -0.54 -0.61
N SER A 95 6.19 0.74 -0.68
CA SER A 95 6.90 1.43 0.41
C SER A 95 6.15 1.42 1.73
N ASN A 96 4.82 1.40 1.66
CA ASN A 96 3.97 1.30 2.85
C ASN A 96 4.16 -0.05 3.57
N THR A 97 4.48 -1.13 2.87
CA THR A 97 4.70 -2.44 3.51
C THR A 97 6.07 -2.57 4.18
N LEU A 98 6.98 -1.60 3.97
CA LEU A 98 8.28 -1.62 4.63
C LEU A 98 8.13 -1.15 6.08
N ASN A 99 8.41 -2.06 7.01
CA ASN A 99 8.42 -1.74 8.43
C ASN A 99 9.50 -0.68 8.73
N LEU A 100 9.15 0.33 9.53
CA LEU A 100 10.06 1.38 10.03
C LEU A 100 11.34 0.79 10.63
N ASP A 101 11.25 -0.40 11.24
CA ASP A 101 12.38 -1.12 11.84
C ASP A 101 13.52 -1.35 10.84
N ILE A 102 13.22 -1.62 9.57
CA ILE A 102 14.25 -1.85 8.53
C ILE A 102 15.07 -0.58 8.32
N PHE A 103 14.40 0.58 8.28
CA PHE A 103 15.08 1.87 8.12
C PHE A 103 15.92 2.22 9.34
N ILE A 104 15.43 1.93 10.55
CA ILE A 104 16.18 2.14 11.79
C ILE A 104 17.45 1.28 11.81
N VAL A 105 17.35 0.01 11.42
CA VAL A 105 18.50 -0.90 11.33
C VAL A 105 19.53 -0.39 10.32
N LEU A 106 19.10 0.02 9.13
CA LEU A 106 19.98 0.58 8.10
C LEU A 106 20.67 1.87 8.58
N MET A 107 19.93 2.77 9.22
CA MET A 107 20.49 3.99 9.81
C MET A 107 21.50 3.66 10.92
N GLY A 108 21.24 2.65 11.75
CA GLY A 108 22.15 2.17 12.78
C GLY A 108 23.46 1.64 12.22
N PHE A 109 23.42 0.82 11.16
CA PHE A 109 24.61 0.33 10.47
C PHE A 109 25.45 1.46 9.86
N LEU A 110 24.79 2.46 9.26
CA LEU A 110 25.48 3.62 8.68
C LEU A 110 26.14 4.48 9.77
N LEU A 111 25.43 4.74 10.88
CA LEU A 111 26.00 5.43 12.04
C LEU A 111 27.21 4.69 12.62
N PHE A 112 27.09 3.36 12.75
CA PHE A 112 28.20 2.52 13.20
C PHE A 112 29.41 2.61 12.27
N GLY A 113 29.19 2.61 10.95
CA GLY A 113 30.24 2.82 9.95
C GLY A 113 30.93 4.19 10.06
N ILE A 114 30.15 5.26 10.31
CA ILE A 114 30.69 6.61 10.57
C ILE A 114 31.57 6.61 11.81
N LEU A 115 31.09 6.04 12.92
CA LEU A 115 31.81 5.97 14.20
C LEU A 115 33.11 5.17 14.08
N LEU A 116 33.07 4.00 13.44
CA LEU A 116 34.26 3.18 13.18
C LEU A 116 35.27 3.91 12.28
N GLY A 117 34.78 4.57 11.23
CA GLY A 117 35.61 5.35 10.32
C GLY A 117 36.30 6.50 11.05
N ALA A 118 35.58 7.22 11.91
CA ALA A 118 36.14 8.29 12.74
C ALA A 118 37.17 7.75 13.74
N TYR A 119 36.85 6.66 14.44
CA TYR A 119 37.73 6.02 15.42
C TYR A 119 39.06 5.56 14.81
N LYS A 120 39.01 4.90 13.64
CA LYS A 120 40.21 4.43 12.93
C LYS A 120 40.87 5.51 12.06
N LYS A 121 40.40 6.76 12.12
CA LYS A 121 40.84 7.88 11.26
C LYS A 121 40.73 7.56 9.75
N LEU A 122 39.82 6.69 9.37
CA LEU A 122 39.48 6.35 7.98
C LEU A 122 38.46 7.36 7.44
N PHE A 123 38.92 8.60 7.23
CA PHE A 123 38.05 9.70 6.81
C PHE A 123 37.20 9.39 5.57
N LYS A 124 37.75 8.63 4.60
CA LYS A 124 37.02 8.22 3.39
C LYS A 124 35.82 7.31 3.70
N THR A 125 35.98 6.37 4.63
CA THR A 125 34.89 5.46 5.06
C THR A 125 33.80 6.24 5.79
N ALA A 126 34.19 7.12 6.72
CA ALA A 126 33.24 7.96 7.43
C ALA A 126 32.46 8.89 6.47
N ALA A 127 33.14 9.50 5.50
CA ALA A 127 32.52 10.33 4.49
C ALA A 127 31.53 9.54 3.62
N LEU A 128 31.89 8.34 3.16
CA LEU A 128 30.98 7.48 2.38
C LEU A 128 29.74 7.11 3.19
N CYS A 129 29.90 6.65 4.43
CA CYS A 129 28.76 6.30 5.29
C CYS A 129 27.86 7.52 5.57
N LEU A 130 28.44 8.72 5.73
CA LEU A 130 27.67 9.95 5.92
C LEU A 130 26.87 10.33 4.65
N THR A 131 27.45 10.18 3.46
CA THR A 131 26.72 10.41 2.19
C THR A 131 25.58 9.41 2.02
N MET A 132 25.78 8.13 2.36
CA MET A 132 24.72 7.14 2.33
C MET A 132 23.64 7.42 3.37
N PHE A 133 24.02 7.87 4.56
CA PHE A 133 23.08 8.21 5.64
C PHE A 133 22.18 9.38 5.24
N THR A 134 22.76 10.44 4.66
CA THR A 134 21.99 11.59 4.17
C THR A 134 21.09 11.22 2.99
N ALA A 135 21.58 10.44 2.02
CA ALA A 135 20.77 9.95 0.91
C ALA A 135 19.59 9.08 1.39
N LEU A 136 19.84 8.17 2.34
CA LEU A 136 18.79 7.33 2.93
C LEU A 136 17.76 8.16 3.69
N GLY A 137 18.20 9.17 4.45
CA GLY A 137 17.29 10.08 5.17
C GLY A 137 16.39 10.91 4.23
N ILE A 138 16.93 11.40 3.11
CA ILE A 138 16.12 12.08 2.08
C ILE A 138 15.14 11.10 1.45
N PHE A 139 15.58 9.88 1.16
CA PHE A 139 14.74 8.85 0.56
C PHE A 139 13.59 8.43 1.48
N THR A 140 13.84 8.21 2.77
CA THR A 140 12.78 7.89 3.74
C THR A 140 11.80 9.03 3.94
N TYR A 141 12.30 10.27 3.98
CA TYR A 141 11.43 11.45 4.02
C TYR A 141 10.48 11.47 2.82
N GLN A 142 11.02 11.32 1.61
CA GLN A 142 10.22 11.26 0.38
C GLN A 142 9.19 10.13 0.42
N LEU A 143 9.55 8.94 0.91
CA LEU A 143 8.61 7.83 1.04
C LEU A 143 7.50 8.11 2.06
N SER A 144 7.80 8.80 3.16
CA SER A 144 6.81 9.07 4.21
C SER A 144 5.70 10.04 3.80
N GLU A 145 5.96 10.92 2.82
CA GLU A 145 4.92 11.79 2.24
C GLU A 145 3.99 11.03 1.28
N MET A 146 4.38 9.84 0.82
CA MET A 146 3.65 9.06 -0.16
C MET A 146 2.52 8.29 0.49
N LYS A 147 1.29 8.73 0.26
CA LYS A 147 0.08 8.03 0.73
C LYS A 147 -0.45 7.17 -0.40
N THR A 148 -0.55 5.87 -0.17
CA THR A 148 -1.13 4.91 -1.11
C THR A 148 -2.61 4.78 -0.85
N TYR A 149 -3.36 4.71 -1.94
CA TYR A 149 -4.82 4.59 -1.95
C TYR A 149 -5.23 3.40 -2.81
N ILE A 150 -6.41 2.87 -2.52
CA ILE A 150 -7.08 1.84 -3.33
C ILE A 150 -8.38 2.43 -3.88
N ALA A 151 -8.57 2.33 -5.20
CA ALA A 151 -9.80 2.75 -5.86
C ALA A 151 -10.95 1.81 -5.49
N PHE A 152 -12.14 2.35 -5.21
CA PHE A 152 -13.34 1.55 -4.96
C PHE A 152 -14.28 1.51 -6.18
N GLU A 153 -14.08 2.42 -7.13
CA GLU A 153 -14.86 2.53 -8.36
C GLU A 153 -13.93 2.84 -9.54
N ASP A 154 -14.37 2.47 -10.73
CA ASP A 154 -13.65 2.80 -11.97
C ASP A 154 -13.65 4.32 -12.15
N THR A 155 -12.46 4.90 -12.28
CA THR A 155 -12.28 6.36 -12.31
C THR A 155 -11.56 6.78 -13.58
N ILE A 156 -12.11 7.77 -14.28
CA ILE A 156 -11.55 8.28 -15.54
C ILE A 156 -10.39 9.24 -15.26
N ILE A 157 -9.28 9.05 -15.99
CA ILE A 157 -8.09 9.90 -15.94
C ILE A 157 -8.12 10.91 -17.07
N HIS A 158 -7.91 12.18 -16.72
CA HIS A 158 -7.81 13.32 -17.63
C HIS A 158 -6.37 13.85 -17.71
N GLN A 159 -6.00 14.45 -18.84
CA GLN A 159 -4.69 15.10 -19.00
C GLN A 159 -4.49 16.33 -18.11
N GLY A 160 -5.58 17.00 -17.71
CA GLY A 160 -5.54 18.20 -16.89
C GLY A 160 -6.70 18.26 -15.89
N PRO A 161 -6.67 19.21 -14.93
CA PRO A 161 -7.67 19.35 -13.87
C PRO A 161 -8.96 20.03 -14.36
N SER A 162 -9.51 19.54 -15.47
CA SER A 162 -10.77 20.00 -16.04
C SER A 162 -11.37 18.93 -16.95
N GLN A 163 -12.71 18.87 -16.99
CA GLN A 163 -13.44 17.90 -17.82
C GLN A 163 -13.30 18.17 -19.33
N ILE A 164 -12.76 19.32 -19.72
CA ILE A 164 -12.50 19.66 -21.13
C ILE A 164 -11.28 18.91 -21.70
N PHE A 165 -10.41 18.39 -20.83
CA PHE A 165 -9.22 17.65 -21.25
C PHE A 165 -9.60 16.22 -21.59
N GLU A 166 -8.93 15.68 -22.62
CA GLU A 166 -9.16 14.32 -23.10
C GLU A 166 -9.00 13.28 -21.99
N ALA A 167 -9.93 12.32 -21.99
CA ALA A 167 -9.87 11.14 -21.14
C ALA A 167 -8.89 10.15 -21.78
N ASN A 168 -7.79 9.88 -21.08
CA ASN A 168 -6.72 9.06 -21.64
C ASN A 168 -6.88 7.58 -21.26
N GLN A 169 -7.30 7.31 -20.02
CA GLN A 169 -7.25 5.99 -19.39
C GLN A 169 -8.26 5.90 -18.24
N VAL A 170 -8.47 4.69 -17.72
CA VAL A 170 -9.33 4.42 -16.56
C VAL A 170 -8.51 3.71 -15.49
N ILE A 171 -8.63 4.17 -14.25
CA ILE A 171 -8.19 3.43 -13.06
C ILE A 171 -9.29 2.44 -12.73
N PRO A 172 -9.08 1.13 -12.88
CA PRO A 172 -10.08 0.16 -12.48
C PRO A 172 -10.20 0.11 -10.95
N LYS A 173 -11.37 -0.29 -10.47
CA LYS A 173 -11.61 -0.58 -9.06
C LYS A 173 -10.58 -1.58 -8.52
N GLY A 174 -10.14 -1.38 -7.29
CA GLY A 174 -9.11 -2.14 -6.60
C GLY A 174 -7.67 -1.72 -6.92
N LEU A 175 -7.42 -0.90 -7.95
CA LEU A 175 -6.06 -0.49 -8.26
C LEU A 175 -5.42 0.31 -7.11
N LYS A 176 -4.16 0.00 -6.79
CA LYS A 176 -3.32 0.81 -5.90
C LYS A 176 -2.66 1.95 -6.66
N PHE A 177 -2.68 3.14 -6.08
CA PHE A 177 -2.04 4.32 -6.64
C PHE A 177 -1.62 5.32 -5.56
N VAL A 178 -0.78 6.29 -5.93
CA VAL A 178 -0.34 7.39 -5.06
C VAL A 178 -0.79 8.72 -5.65
N ILE A 179 -1.40 9.55 -4.80
CA ILE A 179 -1.77 10.93 -5.14
C ILE A 179 -0.59 11.86 -4.87
N GLY A 180 -0.28 12.72 -5.84
CA GLY A 180 0.72 13.78 -5.72
C GLY A 180 0.10 15.12 -5.37
N LYS A 181 -0.24 15.90 -6.40
CA LYS A 181 -0.82 17.25 -6.26
C LYS A 181 -2.34 17.18 -6.20
N SER A 182 -2.96 18.12 -5.51
CA SER A 182 -4.41 18.31 -5.53
C SER A 182 -4.75 19.75 -5.89
N PHE A 183 -5.84 19.95 -6.65
CA PHE A 183 -6.34 21.25 -7.06
C PHE A 183 -7.87 21.26 -7.05
N LYS A 184 -8.46 21.94 -6.06
CA LYS A 184 -9.92 21.87 -5.80
C LYS A 184 -10.34 20.40 -5.67
N ASP A 185 -11.31 19.94 -6.47
CA ASP A 185 -11.85 18.58 -6.47
C ASP A 185 -11.05 17.60 -7.33
N TRP A 186 -9.87 18.03 -7.81
CA TRP A 186 -9.00 17.23 -8.65
C TRP A 186 -7.77 16.75 -7.90
N SER A 187 -7.40 15.50 -8.15
CA SER A 187 -6.18 14.88 -7.63
C SER A 187 -5.34 14.35 -8.79
N TYR A 188 -4.03 14.61 -8.74
CA TYR A 188 -3.08 14.08 -9.71
C TYR A 188 -2.52 12.75 -9.22
N ILE A 189 -2.69 11.71 -10.03
CA ILE A 189 -2.14 10.38 -9.81
C ILE A 189 -0.68 10.41 -10.22
N LYS A 190 0.22 10.23 -9.25
CA LYS A 190 1.67 10.27 -9.45
C LYS A 190 2.22 8.89 -9.80
N TYR A 191 1.71 7.85 -9.14
CA TYR A 191 2.09 6.45 -9.38
C TYR A 191 0.86 5.55 -9.41
N PRO A 192 0.83 4.49 -10.23
CA PRO A 192 1.87 4.12 -11.20
C PRO A 192 1.97 5.14 -12.34
N SER A 193 3.18 5.34 -12.86
CA SER A 193 3.47 6.35 -13.89
C SER A 193 2.67 6.15 -15.18
N VAL A 194 2.41 4.90 -15.55
CA VAL A 194 1.61 4.50 -16.72
C VAL A 194 0.15 4.93 -16.66
N LEU A 195 -0.38 5.22 -15.47
CA LEU A 195 -1.74 5.70 -15.21
C LEU A 195 -1.74 7.09 -14.58
N SER A 196 -0.71 7.89 -14.89
CA SER A 196 -0.59 9.24 -14.36
C SER A 196 -1.53 10.22 -15.06
N GLY A 197 -2.11 11.13 -14.27
CA GLY A 197 -3.05 12.12 -14.76
C GLY A 197 -4.00 12.61 -13.67
N TRP A 198 -4.97 13.42 -14.05
CA TRP A 198 -5.90 14.07 -13.13
C TRP A 198 -7.21 13.32 -13.06
N VAL A 199 -7.67 13.07 -11.83
CA VAL A 199 -8.97 12.47 -11.55
C VAL A 199 -9.79 13.43 -10.70
N LYS A 200 -11.10 13.43 -10.92
CA LYS A 200 -12.05 14.25 -10.18
C LYS A 200 -12.80 13.36 -9.18
N ASP A 201 -13.04 13.86 -7.97
CA ASP A 201 -13.91 13.22 -6.97
C ASP A 201 -13.54 11.75 -6.70
N ILE A 202 -12.26 11.50 -6.44
CA ILE A 202 -11.73 10.14 -6.35
C ILE A 202 -12.35 9.36 -5.18
N LYS A 203 -13.06 8.27 -5.50
CA LYS A 203 -13.61 7.34 -4.51
C LYS A 203 -12.57 6.29 -4.15
N ALA A 204 -11.71 6.65 -3.20
CA ALA A 204 -10.62 5.80 -2.77
C ALA A 204 -10.42 5.81 -1.25
N LYS A 205 -9.93 4.71 -0.71
CA LYS A 205 -9.53 4.62 0.71
C LYS A 205 -8.02 4.59 0.81
N LYS A 206 -7.50 5.33 1.79
CA LYS A 206 -6.08 5.30 2.15
C LYS A 206 -5.73 3.96 2.81
N LEU A 207 -4.61 3.37 2.38
CA LEU A 207 -4.00 2.22 3.04
C LEU A 207 -3.40 2.61 4.40
#